data_AF-A0A1X1WB37-F1
#
_entry.id   AF-A0A1X1WB37-F1
#
_cell.length_a   1.000
_cell.length_b   1.000
_cell.length_c   1.000
_cell.angle_alpha   90.00
_cell.angle_beta   90.00
_cell.angle_gamma   90.00
#
_symmetry.space_group_name_H-M   'P 1'
#
loop_
_entity.id
_entity.type
_entity.pdbx_description
1 polymer ?
#
loop_
_entity_poly.entity_id
_entity_poly.type
_entity_poly.pdbx_seq_one_letter_code
_entity_poly.pdbx_strand_id
1 'polypeptide(L)'
;MHIGFRTSGGRGEYEVVGNHSGFNALGLEGWTFNMRWPDGIVRDTGLWLDPAESGKPRLRSMLDSPIQISRIVAPMLLLPDPTRAFRSTPDTLPIIRAKEYTITDVGFGTESEFSGVADLVTFDPSFITVANQGHADDIGVAARWSRIEAVYEQAALLPSGLPPLVTSHKDFIASGEGIGRQLTTTVNNLMSTLAASPGSSYQAGLDPLPALESLLGIAPPSGPTLPPPDELGEDAPEVSARSAHQYRLAKIRGASGRRFSAEVRAAYRNRCAFCGALFGGIHGVRSGIDAAHILAWSQHDLDVVQNGIALCKLHHWAFDAGILMPTKEGEDYYVRFTSLADLVDPMSMTRLGADGERIPDEWLPDDPKHRPSAAYLQRLYADLGVTFRSDV
;
A
#
# COMPACT_ATOMS: atom_id res chain seq x y z
N MET A 1 -4.24 10.49 8.66
CA MET A 1 -3.50 10.33 9.94
C MET A 1 -2.88 8.94 9.98
N HIS A 2 -1.70 8.81 10.56
CA HIS A 2 -1.02 7.53 10.73
C HIS A 2 -0.17 7.55 12.01
N ILE A 3 0.22 6.38 12.49
CA ILE A 3 1.26 6.24 13.51
C ILE A 3 2.60 6.04 12.80
N GLY A 4 3.50 7.01 12.93
CA GLY A 4 4.81 7.05 12.26
C GLY A 4 5.98 6.79 13.21
N PHE A 5 7.01 6.14 12.71
CA PHE A 5 8.23 5.80 13.45
C PHE A 5 9.31 6.87 13.28
N ARG A 6 9.90 7.33 14.39
CA ARG A 6 10.98 8.32 14.38
C ARG A 6 12.28 7.78 14.93
N THR A 7 13.37 8.09 14.23
CA THR A 7 14.73 7.66 14.58
C THR A 7 15.51 8.77 15.32
N SER A 8 15.10 9.12 16.55
CA SER A 8 15.82 10.11 17.36
C SER A 8 17.04 9.49 18.06
N GLY A 9 18.20 9.48 17.41
CA GLY A 9 19.51 9.29 18.06
C GLY A 9 19.74 7.98 18.85
N GLY A 10 18.86 6.98 18.73
CA GLY A 10 18.87 5.74 19.52
C GLY A 10 17.76 4.74 19.09
N ARG A 11 17.15 4.03 20.05
CA ARG A 11 15.97 3.17 19.84
C ARG A 11 14.78 4.04 19.43
N GLY A 12 14.15 3.78 18.28
CA GLY A 12 13.10 4.65 17.77
C GLY A 12 11.79 4.61 18.57
N GLU A 13 11.02 5.68 18.44
CA GLU A 13 9.72 5.89 19.09
C GLU A 13 8.64 6.14 18.03
N TYR A 14 7.39 5.95 18.42
CA TYR A 14 6.23 6.21 17.55
C TYR A 14 5.58 7.54 17.93
N GLU A 15 5.07 8.25 16.94
CA GLU A 15 4.24 9.44 17.07
C GLU A 15 3.02 9.30 16.18
N VAL A 16 1.97 10.07 16.47
CA VAL A 16 0.82 10.19 15.59
C VAL A 16 1.05 11.40 14.70
N VAL A 17 0.77 11.26 13.40
CA VAL A 17 1.07 12.29 12.39
C VAL A 17 -0.11 12.49 11.46
N GLY A 18 -0.32 13.73 11.04
CA GLY A 18 -1.34 14.13 10.07
C GLY A 18 -2.69 14.45 10.70
N ASN A 19 -3.71 14.52 9.85
CA ASN A 19 -5.08 14.80 10.25
C ASN A 19 -6.01 13.66 9.82
N HIS A 20 -7.18 13.55 10.44
CA HIS A 20 -8.22 12.61 10.06
C HIS A 20 -9.57 13.11 10.57
N SER A 21 -10.58 13.21 9.69
CA SER A 21 -11.95 13.59 10.07
C SER A 21 -12.02 14.87 10.90
N GLY A 22 -11.20 15.87 10.58
CA GLY A 22 -11.12 17.16 11.29
C GLY A 22 -10.29 17.15 12.58
N PHE A 23 -9.79 16.00 13.02
CA PHE A 23 -8.85 15.90 14.13
C PHE A 23 -7.40 16.00 13.64
N ASN A 24 -6.58 16.76 14.36
CA ASN A 24 -5.13 16.83 14.15
C ASN A 24 -4.43 16.01 15.24
N ALA A 25 -3.34 15.32 14.89
CA ALA A 25 -2.53 14.55 15.83
C ALA A 25 -2.12 15.32 17.11
N LEU A 26 -1.83 16.63 17.01
CA LEU A 26 -1.51 17.48 18.15
C LEU A 26 -2.70 17.66 19.12
N GLY A 27 -3.93 17.56 18.62
CA GLY A 27 -5.15 17.67 19.43
C GLY A 27 -5.51 16.41 20.19
N LEU A 28 -4.73 15.33 20.04
CA LEU A 28 -4.98 14.02 20.67
C LEU A 28 -4.09 13.77 21.89
N GLU A 29 -3.39 14.80 22.37
CA GLU A 29 -2.54 14.70 23.56
C GLU A 29 -3.34 14.19 24.76
N GLY A 30 -2.82 13.17 25.44
CA GLY A 30 -3.50 12.50 26.56
C GLY A 30 -4.51 11.44 26.15
N TRP A 31 -4.83 11.28 24.86
CA TRP A 31 -5.84 10.33 24.40
C TRP A 31 -5.30 8.90 24.38
N THR A 32 -6.20 7.95 24.55
CA THR A 32 -5.95 6.51 24.46
C THR A 32 -6.29 5.97 23.08
N PHE A 33 -5.72 4.82 22.73
CA PHE A 33 -5.84 4.23 21.39
C PHE A 33 -6.37 2.80 21.49
N ASN A 34 -7.56 2.59 20.93
CA ASN A 34 -8.11 1.29 20.59
C ASN A 34 -7.90 1.00 19.11
N MET A 35 -7.80 -0.29 18.78
CA MET A 35 -7.65 -0.76 17.41
C MET A 35 -8.83 -1.66 17.05
N ARG A 36 -9.61 -1.26 16.05
CA ARG A 36 -10.58 -2.14 15.41
C ARG A 36 -9.86 -2.92 14.30
N TRP A 37 -10.06 -4.23 14.29
CA TRP A 37 -9.39 -5.13 13.34
C TRP A 37 -10.38 -5.58 12.26
N PRO A 38 -9.95 -6.13 11.11
CA PRO A 38 -10.85 -6.59 10.06
C PRO A 38 -11.91 -7.64 10.48
N ASP A 39 -11.74 -8.28 11.64
CA ASP A 39 -12.75 -9.16 12.23
C ASP A 39 -13.90 -8.39 12.95
N GLY A 40 -13.84 -7.06 12.97
CA GLY A 40 -14.80 -6.17 13.62
C GLY A 40 -14.60 -6.00 15.12
N ILE A 41 -13.64 -6.72 15.73
CA ILE A 41 -13.39 -6.65 17.17
C ILE A 41 -12.49 -5.45 17.48
N VAL A 42 -12.94 -4.63 18.44
CA VAL A 42 -12.18 -3.50 18.99
C VAL A 42 -11.34 -3.97 20.16
N ARG A 43 -10.03 -3.69 20.13
CA ARG A 43 -9.06 -4.09 21.14
C ARG A 43 -8.39 -2.88 21.77
N ASP A 44 -8.24 -2.92 23.09
CA ASP A 44 -7.38 -1.97 23.79
C ASP A 44 -5.91 -2.26 23.45
N THR A 45 -5.21 -1.27 22.92
CA THR A 45 -3.78 -1.41 22.61
C THR A 45 -2.89 -1.21 23.83
N GLY A 46 -3.44 -0.66 24.92
CA GLY A 46 -2.70 -0.18 26.07
C GLY A 46 -1.81 1.02 25.74
N LEU A 47 -2.03 1.69 24.61
CA LEU A 47 -1.26 2.83 24.16
C LEU A 47 -2.03 4.14 24.36
N TRP A 48 -1.27 5.20 24.64
CA TRP A 48 -1.77 6.56 24.75
C TRP A 48 -0.77 7.54 24.16
N LEU A 49 -1.26 8.72 23.77
CA LEU A 49 -0.42 9.78 23.26
C LEU A 49 0.10 10.63 24.43
N ASP A 50 1.29 10.28 24.92
CA ASP A 50 2.00 11.03 25.96
C ASP A 50 2.32 12.43 25.43
N PRO A 51 1.79 13.51 26.03
CA PRO A 51 2.07 14.89 25.62
C PRO A 51 3.57 15.23 25.63
N ALA A 52 4.34 14.53 26.47
CA ALA A 52 5.77 14.70 26.73
C ALA A 52 6.17 16.12 27.17
N GLU A 53 6.94 16.25 28.27
CA GLU A 53 7.46 17.56 28.72
C GLU A 53 8.31 18.29 27.65
N SER A 54 8.86 17.55 26.69
CA SER A 54 9.65 18.07 25.56
C SER A 54 8.83 18.72 24.43
N GLY A 55 7.50 18.71 24.50
CA GLY A 55 6.60 19.32 23.51
C GLY A 55 6.45 18.55 22.20
N LYS A 56 6.81 17.26 22.18
CA LYS A 56 6.64 16.36 21.03
C LYS A 56 5.90 15.11 21.48
N PRO A 57 4.59 15.00 21.21
CA PRO A 57 3.81 13.88 21.70
C PRO A 57 4.31 12.53 21.16
N ARG A 58 4.32 11.51 22.01
CA ARG A 58 4.80 10.16 21.69
C ARG A 58 3.77 9.12 22.05
N LEU A 59 3.58 8.14 21.16
CA LEU A 59 2.72 7.00 21.46
C LEU A 59 3.48 6.07 22.42
N ARG A 60 3.01 5.99 23.67
CA ARG A 60 3.62 5.21 24.76
C ARG A 60 2.66 4.16 25.31
N SER A 61 3.20 3.14 25.95
CA SER A 61 2.43 2.09 26.62
C SER A 61 2.10 2.49 28.05
N MET A 62 0.86 2.23 28.46
CA MET A 62 0.37 2.33 29.85
C MET A 62 0.47 1.00 30.60
N LEU A 63 0.76 -0.11 29.90
CA LEU A 63 0.85 -1.45 30.50
C LEU A 63 2.13 -1.62 31.36
N ASP A 64 2.03 -2.43 32.42
CA ASP A 64 3.16 -2.82 33.29
C ASP A 64 4.33 -3.45 32.53
N SER A 65 4.02 -4.19 31.46
CA SER A 65 4.99 -4.70 30.50
C SER A 65 4.89 -3.86 29.22
N PRO A 66 5.76 -2.85 29.02
CA PRO A 66 5.61 -1.91 27.92
C PRO A 66 5.66 -2.57 26.55
N ILE A 67 4.72 -2.20 25.69
CA ILE A 67 4.65 -2.66 24.30
C ILE A 67 4.65 -1.47 23.33
N GLN A 68 4.89 -1.74 22.05
CA GLN A 68 4.79 -0.74 20.98
C GLN A 68 3.83 -1.23 19.91
N ILE A 69 3.25 -0.30 19.16
CA ILE A 69 2.29 -0.61 18.10
C ILE A 69 2.82 -1.66 17.11
N SER A 70 4.09 -1.63 16.73
CA SER A 70 4.66 -2.64 15.83
C SER A 70 4.69 -4.05 16.42
N ARG A 71 4.81 -4.17 17.74
CA ARG A 71 4.73 -5.45 18.46
C ARG A 71 3.30 -5.93 18.69
N ILE A 72 2.31 -5.07 18.45
CA ILE A 72 0.89 -5.43 18.43
C ILE A 72 0.52 -5.89 17.01
N VAL A 73 0.77 -5.06 16.00
CA VAL A 73 0.31 -5.28 14.63
C VAL A 73 1.09 -6.41 13.92
N ALA A 74 2.41 -6.51 14.10
CA ALA A 74 3.21 -7.54 13.43
C ALA A 74 2.72 -8.97 13.72
N PRO A 75 2.59 -9.41 14.99
CA PRO A 75 2.14 -10.77 15.26
C PRO A 75 0.70 -11.00 14.79
N MET A 76 -0.20 -10.01 14.86
CA MET A 76 -1.56 -10.16 14.32
C MET A 76 -1.59 -10.44 12.80
N LEU A 77 -0.60 -9.92 12.07
CA LEU A 77 -0.41 -10.16 10.63
C LEU A 77 0.47 -11.38 10.32
N LEU A 78 0.69 -12.29 11.28
CA LEU A 78 1.63 -13.41 11.17
C LEU A 78 3.04 -12.98 10.72
N LEU A 79 3.47 -11.76 11.06
CA LEU A 79 4.81 -11.28 10.71
C LEU A 79 5.84 -11.65 11.80
N PRO A 80 7.10 -11.89 11.40
CA PRO A 80 8.20 -12.07 12.34
C PRO A 80 8.37 -10.90 13.29
N ASP A 81 9.00 -11.12 14.43
CA ASP A 81 9.12 -10.08 15.44
C ASP A 81 10.00 -8.89 14.97
N PRO A 82 9.49 -7.64 14.87
CA PRO A 82 10.26 -6.50 14.35
C PRO A 82 11.27 -5.94 15.38
N THR A 83 12.24 -5.16 14.91
CA THR A 83 13.18 -4.41 15.77
C THR A 83 12.79 -2.93 15.91
N ARG A 84 13.25 -2.33 17.00
CA ARG A 84 13.21 -0.87 17.25
C ARG A 84 14.46 -0.15 16.77
N ALA A 85 15.51 -0.90 16.43
CA ALA A 85 16.80 -0.36 16.04
C ALA A 85 16.87 -0.31 14.51
N PHE A 86 16.07 0.56 13.89
CA PHE A 86 16.00 0.68 12.43
C PHE A 86 17.39 0.89 11.80
N ARG A 87 18.24 1.74 12.42
CA ARG A 87 19.63 1.98 11.99
C ARG A 87 20.58 0.78 12.15
N SER A 88 20.10 -0.31 12.74
CA SER A 88 20.84 -1.57 12.85
C SER A 88 20.25 -2.66 11.96
N THR A 89 19.22 -2.34 11.17
CA THR A 89 18.67 -3.27 10.18
C THR A 89 19.58 -3.34 8.95
N PRO A 90 19.60 -4.48 8.23
CA PRO A 90 20.32 -4.61 6.97
C PRO A 90 19.78 -3.65 5.90
N ASP A 91 20.55 -3.45 4.85
CA ASP A 91 20.19 -2.71 3.63
C ASP A 91 19.88 -3.63 2.44
N THR A 92 19.60 -4.92 2.70
CA THR A 92 19.42 -5.96 1.69
C THR A 92 18.01 -6.57 1.72
N LEU A 93 17.61 -7.22 0.63
CA LEU A 93 16.42 -8.06 0.60
C LEU A 93 16.68 -9.44 1.26
N PRO A 94 15.64 -10.10 1.80
CA PRO A 94 14.25 -9.65 1.94
C PRO A 94 14.08 -8.61 3.06
N ILE A 95 13.09 -7.71 2.92
CA ILE A 95 12.78 -6.70 3.95
C ILE A 95 12.42 -7.37 5.27
N ILE A 96 11.48 -8.31 5.24
CA ILE A 96 10.90 -8.92 6.44
C ILE A 96 11.75 -10.09 6.88
N ARG A 97 12.63 -9.85 7.86
CA ARG A 97 13.30 -10.89 8.63
C ARG A 97 13.25 -10.56 10.12
N ALA A 98 12.98 -11.56 10.97
CA ALA A 98 12.92 -11.43 12.42
C ALA A 98 14.08 -10.56 12.96
N LYS A 99 13.74 -9.50 13.69
CA LYS A 99 14.65 -8.51 14.30
C LYS A 99 15.49 -7.67 13.32
N GLU A 100 15.26 -7.78 12.02
CA GLU A 100 16.02 -7.10 10.97
C GLU A 100 15.16 -6.12 10.16
N TYR A 101 13.95 -5.82 10.62
CA TYR A 101 13.06 -4.83 10.00
C TYR A 101 12.24 -4.09 11.06
N THR A 102 11.66 -2.97 10.68
CA THR A 102 10.76 -2.17 11.52
C THR A 102 9.46 -1.92 10.76
N ILE A 103 8.34 -1.83 11.49
CA ILE A 103 7.12 -1.22 10.95
C ILE A 103 7.25 0.28 11.16
N THR A 104 7.44 1.03 10.07
CA THR A 104 7.65 2.48 10.13
C THR A 104 6.35 3.24 10.21
N ASP A 105 5.29 2.71 9.60
CA ASP A 105 4.02 3.40 9.49
C ASP A 105 2.87 2.42 9.72
N VAL A 106 1.83 2.89 10.44
CA VAL A 106 0.53 2.23 10.56
C VAL A 106 -0.52 3.25 10.17
N GLY A 107 -1.08 3.09 8.97
CA GLY A 107 -2.06 4.02 8.41
C GLY A 107 -3.45 3.83 9.00
N PHE A 108 -4.17 4.92 9.22
CA PHE A 108 -5.58 4.86 9.65
C PHE A 108 -6.46 4.75 8.40
N GLY A 109 -7.45 3.86 8.45
CA GLY A 109 -8.53 3.74 7.48
C GLY A 109 -9.61 4.80 7.71
N THR A 110 -10.44 5.03 6.71
CA THR A 110 -11.52 6.04 6.69
C THR A 110 -12.54 5.89 7.81
N GLU A 111 -12.77 4.68 8.29
CA GLU A 111 -13.74 4.39 9.33
C GLU A 111 -13.22 4.70 10.75
N SER A 112 -11.97 5.17 10.90
CA SER A 112 -11.39 5.46 12.21
C SER A 112 -12.18 6.53 12.99
N GLU A 113 -12.51 6.23 14.24
CA GLU A 113 -13.38 7.05 15.08
C GLU A 113 -12.62 7.82 16.16
N PHE A 114 -13.05 9.05 16.42
CA PHE A 114 -12.45 9.97 17.39
C PHE A 114 -13.52 10.48 18.36
N SER A 115 -13.38 10.13 19.64
CA SER A 115 -14.34 10.52 20.67
C SER A 115 -13.72 11.50 21.66
N GLY A 116 -14.00 12.79 21.48
CA GLY A 116 -13.51 13.84 22.38
C GLY A 116 -14.12 13.86 23.77
N VAL A 117 -15.23 13.15 23.99
CA VAL A 117 -15.82 12.99 25.33
C VAL A 117 -15.09 11.92 26.13
N ALA A 118 -14.53 10.92 25.44
CA ALA A 118 -13.84 9.78 26.05
C ALA A 118 -12.31 9.88 25.97
N ASP A 119 -11.78 10.94 25.34
CA ASP A 119 -10.35 11.08 24.99
C ASP A 119 -9.80 9.77 24.37
N LEU A 120 -10.52 9.27 23.38
CA LEU A 120 -10.30 7.93 22.79
C LEU A 120 -10.29 8.00 21.25
N VAL A 121 -9.27 7.38 20.67
CA VAL A 121 -9.19 7.04 19.26
C VAL A 121 -9.50 5.54 19.10
N THR A 122 -10.43 5.18 18.22
CA THR A 122 -10.58 3.81 17.74
C THR A 122 -10.18 3.78 16.27
N PHE A 123 -8.92 3.42 16.00
CA PHE A 123 -8.41 3.42 14.63
C PHE A 123 -8.59 2.06 13.96
N ASP A 124 -8.85 2.09 12.65
CA ASP A 124 -8.78 0.93 11.77
C ASP A 124 -7.44 0.96 11.04
N PRO A 125 -6.55 -0.03 11.22
CA PRO A 125 -5.29 -0.07 10.49
C PRO A 125 -5.56 -0.47 9.03
N SER A 126 -5.33 0.43 8.08
CA SER A 126 -5.57 0.19 6.65
C SER A 126 -4.35 -0.45 5.96
N PHE A 127 -3.16 0.04 6.28
CA PHE A 127 -1.89 -0.50 5.82
C PHE A 127 -0.81 -0.38 6.90
N ILE A 128 0.27 -1.13 6.72
CA ILE A 128 1.53 -0.90 7.40
C ILE A 128 2.67 -0.77 6.40
N THR A 129 3.68 0.03 6.73
CA THR A 129 4.94 0.07 5.98
C THR A 129 5.98 -0.73 6.75
N VAL A 130 6.54 -1.77 6.13
CA VAL A 130 7.65 -2.55 6.63
C VAL A 130 8.94 -2.07 5.96
N ALA A 131 9.98 -1.82 6.75
CA ALA A 131 11.22 -1.29 6.19
C ALA A 131 12.47 -1.81 6.90
N ASN A 132 13.55 -1.89 6.14
CA ASN A 132 14.93 -1.93 6.62
C ASN A 132 15.71 -0.74 6.04
N GLN A 133 17.03 -0.66 6.21
CA GLN A 133 17.78 0.52 5.75
C GLN A 133 17.80 0.72 4.24
N GLY A 134 17.66 -0.35 3.46
CA GLY A 134 17.79 -0.31 2.01
C GLY A 134 16.44 -0.31 1.28
N HIS A 135 15.41 -0.85 1.92
CA HIS A 135 14.16 -1.19 1.27
C HIS A 135 12.96 -0.99 2.20
N ALA A 136 11.83 -0.58 1.62
CA ALA A 136 10.54 -0.49 2.27
C ALA A 136 9.46 -1.08 1.36
N ASP A 137 8.43 -1.64 1.96
CA ASP A 137 7.25 -2.15 1.27
C ASP A 137 6.00 -1.98 2.13
N ASP A 138 4.85 -1.89 1.47
CA ASP A 138 3.57 -1.63 2.09
C ASP A 138 2.70 -2.89 2.08
N ILE A 139 2.03 -3.14 3.21
CA ILE A 139 1.15 -4.28 3.39
C ILE A 139 -0.23 -3.77 3.77
N GLY A 140 -1.22 -3.98 2.90
CA GLY A 140 -2.61 -3.71 3.23
C GLY A 140 -3.12 -4.73 4.24
N VAL A 141 -3.68 -4.22 5.34
CA VAL A 141 -4.03 -5.03 6.50
C VAL A 141 -5.18 -5.97 6.19
N ALA A 142 -6.25 -5.46 5.57
CA ALA A 142 -7.40 -6.28 5.20
C ALA A 142 -7.03 -7.40 4.21
N ALA A 143 -6.28 -7.08 3.15
CA ALA A 143 -5.86 -8.07 2.16
C ALA A 143 -4.95 -9.14 2.76
N ARG A 144 -4.01 -8.74 3.64
CA ARG A 144 -3.16 -9.71 4.33
C ARG A 144 -3.96 -10.54 5.34
N TRP A 145 -4.93 -9.95 6.03
CA TRP A 145 -5.82 -10.66 6.94
C TRP A 145 -6.64 -11.74 6.23
N SER A 146 -7.25 -11.44 5.09
CA SER A 146 -8.01 -12.45 4.32
C SER A 146 -7.15 -13.65 3.89
N ARG A 147 -5.86 -13.42 3.61
CA ARG A 147 -4.90 -14.52 3.32
C ARG A 147 -4.64 -15.38 4.54
N ILE A 148 -4.53 -14.76 5.73
CA ILE A 148 -4.38 -15.46 7.00
C ILE A 148 -5.64 -16.28 7.33
N GLU A 149 -6.83 -15.73 7.08
CA GLU A 149 -8.10 -16.44 7.26
C GLU A 149 -8.19 -17.67 6.36
N ALA A 150 -7.76 -17.57 5.09
CA ALA A 150 -7.69 -18.72 4.20
C ALA A 150 -6.78 -19.85 4.74
N VAL A 151 -5.68 -19.49 5.42
CA VAL A 151 -4.83 -20.46 6.12
C VAL A 151 -5.55 -21.04 7.34
N TYR A 152 -6.31 -20.25 8.09
CA TYR A 152 -7.09 -20.74 9.24
C TYR A 152 -8.13 -21.78 8.85
N GLU A 153 -8.83 -21.56 7.73
CA GLU A 153 -9.86 -22.49 7.24
C GLU A 153 -9.29 -23.87 6.91
N GLN A 154 -8.03 -23.91 6.49
CA GLN A 154 -7.35 -25.12 6.03
C GLN A 154 -6.25 -25.61 7.00
N ALA A 155 -6.19 -25.06 8.21
CA ALA A 155 -5.11 -25.32 9.17
C ALA A 155 -4.89 -26.81 9.47
N ALA A 156 -5.95 -27.62 9.44
CA ALA A 156 -5.90 -29.06 9.67
C ALA A 156 -5.12 -29.85 8.60
N LEU A 157 -4.92 -29.27 7.40
CA LEU A 157 -4.19 -29.89 6.29
C LEU A 157 -2.67 -29.66 6.38
N LEU A 158 -2.21 -28.80 7.30
CA LEU A 158 -0.79 -28.50 7.46
C LEU A 158 -0.01 -29.69 8.05
N PRO A 159 1.30 -29.80 7.76
CA PRO A 159 2.20 -30.77 8.38
C PRO A 159 2.12 -30.79 9.92
N SER A 160 2.42 -31.96 10.52
CA SER A 160 2.32 -32.19 11.96
C SER A 160 3.00 -31.10 12.78
N GLY A 161 2.32 -30.61 13.83
CA GLY A 161 2.82 -29.57 14.74
C GLY A 161 2.43 -28.14 14.35
N LEU A 162 2.14 -27.87 13.08
CA LEU A 162 1.65 -26.55 12.63
C LEU A 162 0.17 -26.28 12.96
N PRO A 163 -0.78 -27.23 12.78
CA PRO A 163 -2.20 -26.98 13.07
C PRO A 163 -2.47 -26.37 14.44
N PRO A 164 -1.94 -26.90 15.57
CA PRO A 164 -2.23 -26.32 16.89
C PRO A 164 -1.68 -24.89 17.06
N LEU A 165 -0.60 -24.53 16.37
CA LEU A 165 -0.04 -23.17 16.43
C LEU A 165 -0.86 -22.18 15.63
N VAL A 166 -1.35 -22.59 14.46
CA VAL A 166 -2.27 -21.79 13.63
C VAL A 166 -3.61 -21.60 14.35
N THR A 167 -4.17 -22.67 14.92
CA THR A 167 -5.40 -22.59 15.73
C THR A 167 -5.20 -21.73 16.97
N SER A 168 -4.08 -21.87 17.69
CA SER A 168 -3.79 -21.01 18.84
C SER A 168 -3.70 -19.54 18.47
N HIS A 169 -3.14 -19.21 17.30
CA HIS A 169 -3.14 -17.85 16.80
C HIS A 169 -4.56 -17.37 16.49
N LYS A 170 -5.35 -18.16 15.75
CA LYS A 170 -6.75 -17.85 15.44
C LYS A 170 -7.57 -17.58 16.69
N ASP A 171 -7.51 -18.48 17.67
CA ASP A 171 -8.30 -18.41 18.90
C ASP A 171 -7.89 -17.20 19.75
N PHE A 172 -6.60 -16.86 19.79
CA PHE A 172 -6.13 -15.66 20.48
C PHE A 172 -6.62 -14.37 19.82
N ILE A 173 -6.64 -14.30 18.48
CA ILE A 173 -7.23 -13.13 17.81
C ILE A 173 -8.72 -13.05 18.14
N ALA A 174 -9.46 -14.15 18.00
CA ALA A 174 -10.89 -14.20 18.25
C ALA A 174 -11.30 -13.91 19.71
N SER A 175 -10.40 -14.06 20.69
CA SER A 175 -10.69 -13.76 22.10
C SER A 175 -10.88 -12.27 22.36
N GLY A 176 -10.32 -11.40 21.50
CA GLY A 176 -10.33 -9.95 21.69
C GLY A 176 -9.43 -9.45 22.82
N GLU A 177 -8.61 -10.33 23.42
CA GLU A 177 -7.65 -9.94 24.45
C GLU A 177 -6.58 -8.98 23.93
N GLY A 178 -6.05 -8.14 24.81
CA GLY A 178 -4.94 -7.23 24.49
C GLY A 178 -3.70 -8.00 24.01
N ILE A 179 -3.09 -7.53 22.92
CA ILE A 179 -1.97 -8.23 22.30
C ILE A 179 -0.71 -8.06 23.14
N GLY A 180 -0.15 -9.18 23.60
CA GLY A 180 1.08 -9.21 24.39
C GLY A 180 2.16 -10.12 23.81
N ARG A 181 3.10 -10.55 24.67
CA ARG A 181 4.20 -11.47 24.29
C ARG A 181 3.73 -12.85 23.84
N GLN A 182 2.53 -13.27 24.25
CA GLN A 182 1.98 -14.58 23.93
C GLN A 182 1.85 -14.77 22.41
N LEU A 183 1.18 -13.87 21.70
CA LEU A 183 0.98 -13.99 20.26
C LEU A 183 2.31 -13.98 19.49
N THR A 184 3.25 -13.12 19.90
CA THR A 184 4.61 -13.12 19.35
C THR A 184 5.31 -14.48 19.54
N THR A 185 5.11 -15.11 20.70
CA THR A 185 5.66 -16.44 21.00
C THR A 185 5.03 -17.51 20.11
N THR A 186 3.72 -17.46 19.92
CA THR A 186 2.99 -18.35 19.00
C THR A 186 3.53 -18.23 17.57
N VAL A 187 3.75 -17.01 17.07
CA VAL A 187 4.32 -16.79 15.73
C VAL A 187 5.77 -17.30 15.64
N ASN A 188 6.61 -17.06 16.64
CA ASN A 188 7.99 -17.58 16.65
C ASN A 188 8.05 -19.11 16.66
N ASN A 189 7.18 -19.75 17.44
CA ASN A 189 7.05 -21.20 17.47
C ASN A 189 6.56 -21.72 16.11
N LEU A 190 5.56 -21.07 15.52
CA LEU A 190 5.06 -21.39 14.18
C LEU A 190 6.18 -21.35 13.14
N MET A 191 6.96 -20.27 13.11
CA MET A 191 8.10 -20.14 12.19
C MET A 191 9.15 -21.25 12.40
N SER A 192 9.45 -21.58 13.65
CA SER A 192 10.43 -22.62 13.99
C SER A 192 9.94 -24.00 13.54
N THR A 193 8.67 -24.33 13.80
CA THR A 193 8.04 -25.58 13.35
C THR A 193 7.93 -25.64 11.83
N LEU A 194 7.62 -24.51 11.17
CA LEU A 194 7.53 -24.42 9.71
C LEU A 194 8.89 -24.67 9.04
N ALA A 195 9.97 -24.13 9.60
CA ALA A 195 11.33 -24.36 9.10
C ALA A 195 11.79 -25.81 9.25
N ALA A 196 11.27 -26.52 10.27
CA ALA A 196 11.52 -27.94 10.48
C ALA A 196 10.56 -28.86 9.67
N SER A 197 9.52 -28.31 9.04
CA SER A 197 8.50 -29.09 8.35
C SER A 197 8.99 -29.55 6.96
N PRO A 198 8.88 -30.85 6.63
CA PRO A 198 9.27 -31.35 5.31
C PRO A 198 8.51 -30.66 4.18
N GLY A 199 9.23 -30.22 3.14
CA GLY A 199 8.63 -29.62 1.94
C GLY A 199 8.27 -28.14 2.06
N SER A 200 8.50 -27.47 3.20
CA SER A 200 8.17 -26.04 3.35
C SER A 200 9.11 -25.12 2.57
N SER A 201 10.36 -25.54 2.30
CA SER A 201 11.45 -24.69 1.77
C SER A 201 11.63 -23.36 2.52
N TYR A 202 11.08 -23.26 3.74
CA TYR A 202 11.00 -22.03 4.50
C TYR A 202 12.27 -21.82 5.32
N GLN A 203 12.86 -20.63 5.22
CA GLN A 203 13.98 -20.23 6.06
C GLN A 203 13.46 -19.55 7.32
N ALA A 204 13.89 -20.04 8.49
CA ALA A 204 13.50 -19.48 9.78
C ALA A 204 13.75 -17.96 9.85
N GLY A 205 12.73 -17.24 10.32
CA GLY A 205 12.75 -15.79 10.52
C GLY A 205 12.24 -14.97 9.33
N LEU A 206 11.98 -15.57 8.17
CA LEU A 206 11.30 -14.88 7.06
C LEU A 206 9.79 -14.73 7.31
N ASP A 207 9.05 -14.08 6.41
CA ASP A 207 7.58 -14.08 6.46
C ASP A 207 7.03 -15.52 6.31
N PRO A 208 6.33 -16.08 7.31
CA PRO A 208 5.82 -17.45 7.24
C PRO A 208 4.59 -17.62 6.35
N LEU A 209 3.83 -16.56 6.08
CA LEU A 209 2.53 -16.67 5.39
C LEU A 209 2.66 -17.27 3.97
N PRO A 210 3.59 -16.83 3.11
CA PRO A 210 3.77 -17.42 1.77
C PRO A 210 4.10 -18.93 1.81
N ALA A 211 4.85 -19.37 2.82
CA ALA A 211 5.19 -20.79 2.96
C ALA A 211 4.01 -21.63 3.46
N LEU A 212 3.18 -21.08 4.36
CA LEU A 212 1.92 -21.72 4.78
C LEU A 212 0.95 -21.85 3.59
N GLU A 213 0.79 -20.79 2.80
CA GLU A 213 -0.04 -20.80 1.60
C GLU A 213 0.45 -21.83 0.57
N SER A 214 1.76 -21.89 0.34
CA SER A 214 2.37 -22.87 -0.56
C SER A 214 2.10 -24.32 -0.12
N LEU A 215 2.24 -24.62 1.17
CA LEU A 215 1.92 -25.94 1.73
C LEU A 215 0.44 -26.32 1.56
N LEU A 216 -0.45 -25.33 1.58
CA LEU A 216 -1.90 -25.52 1.45
C LEU A 216 -2.40 -25.40 0.00
N GLY A 217 -1.54 -25.05 -0.96
CA GLY A 217 -1.95 -24.76 -2.33
C GLY A 217 -2.87 -23.53 -2.45
N ILE A 218 -2.81 -22.61 -1.49
CA ILE A 218 -3.58 -21.36 -1.51
C ILE A 218 -2.88 -20.39 -2.47
N ALA A 219 -3.57 -19.99 -3.53
CA ALA A 219 -3.12 -18.90 -4.37
C ALA A 219 -3.62 -17.56 -3.77
N PRO A 220 -2.74 -16.61 -3.43
CA PRO A 220 -3.20 -15.31 -2.96
C PRO A 220 -4.02 -14.62 -4.07
N PRO A 221 -5.03 -13.81 -3.69
CA PRO A 221 -5.86 -13.11 -4.66
C PRO A 221 -5.00 -12.25 -5.58
N SER A 222 -5.36 -12.23 -6.87
CA SER A 222 -4.71 -11.38 -7.86
C SER A 222 -5.32 -9.98 -7.80
N GLY A 223 -4.48 -8.98 -7.53
CA GLY A 223 -4.94 -7.60 -7.36
C GLY A 223 -4.06 -6.85 -6.37
N PRO A 224 -4.35 -5.56 -6.15
CA PRO A 224 -3.61 -4.76 -5.18
C PRO A 224 -3.85 -5.26 -3.77
N THR A 225 -2.77 -5.33 -3.01
CA THR A 225 -2.78 -5.70 -1.59
C THR A 225 -3.16 -4.51 -0.72
N LEU A 226 -2.90 -3.29 -1.16
CA LEU A 226 -3.33 -2.08 -0.46
C LEU A 226 -4.80 -1.76 -0.79
N PRO A 227 -5.54 -1.18 0.17
CA PRO A 227 -6.87 -0.67 -0.11
C PRO A 227 -6.79 0.45 -1.15
N PRO A 228 -7.89 0.72 -1.87
CA PRO A 228 -7.93 1.79 -2.85
C PRO A 228 -7.61 3.17 -2.22
N PRO A 229 -7.14 4.15 -3.01
CA PRO A 229 -6.68 5.43 -2.50
C PRO A 229 -7.71 6.22 -1.67
N ASP A 230 -8.99 6.10 -2.00
CA ASP A 230 -10.10 6.75 -1.29
C ASP A 230 -10.44 6.08 0.05
N GLU A 231 -9.93 4.88 0.32
CA GLU A 231 -10.04 4.16 1.61
C GLU A 231 -8.78 4.34 2.49
N LEU A 232 -7.75 5.00 1.97
CA LEU A 232 -6.55 5.37 2.72
C LEU A 232 -6.77 6.75 3.36
N GLY A 233 -6.51 6.87 4.67
CA GLY A 233 -6.72 8.13 5.39
C GLY A 233 -6.01 9.31 4.73
N GLU A 234 -6.69 10.46 4.69
CA GLU A 234 -6.46 11.60 3.77
C GLU A 234 -5.05 12.22 3.69
N ASP A 235 -4.05 11.86 4.52
CA ASP A 235 -2.82 12.68 4.61
C ASP A 235 -1.49 11.90 4.79
N ALA A 236 -0.86 11.62 3.65
CA ALA A 236 0.47 12.09 3.24
C ALA A 236 0.57 11.89 1.70
N PRO A 237 0.94 12.91 0.90
CA PRO A 237 0.94 12.81 -0.57
C PRO A 237 1.75 11.61 -1.09
N GLU A 238 2.85 11.28 -0.42
CA GLU A 238 3.66 10.09 -0.74
C GLU A 238 2.92 8.76 -0.51
N VAL A 239 2.10 8.65 0.53
CA VAL A 239 1.41 7.41 0.91
C VAL A 239 0.24 7.14 -0.05
N SER A 240 -0.55 8.16 -0.37
CA SER A 240 -1.61 8.04 -1.37
C SER A 240 -1.03 7.75 -2.76
N ALA A 241 0.00 8.50 -3.19
CA ALA A 241 0.64 8.29 -4.48
C ALA A 241 1.26 6.89 -4.62
N ARG A 242 1.95 6.38 -3.59
CA ARG A 242 2.51 5.01 -3.57
C ARG A 242 1.43 3.95 -3.62
N SER A 243 0.37 4.11 -2.85
CA SER A 243 -0.71 3.12 -2.80
C SER A 243 -1.50 3.09 -4.11
N ALA A 244 -1.81 4.25 -4.67
CA ALA A 244 -2.41 4.37 -5.99
C ALA A 244 -1.50 3.86 -7.11
N HIS A 245 -0.17 4.00 -6.98
CA HIS A 245 0.79 3.39 -7.90
C HIS A 245 0.72 1.86 -7.84
N GLN A 246 0.81 1.26 -6.65
CA GLN A 246 0.65 -0.19 -6.47
C GLN A 246 -0.73 -0.67 -6.95
N TYR A 247 -1.78 0.13 -6.71
CA TYR A 247 -3.14 -0.15 -7.16
C TYR A 247 -3.29 -0.20 -8.68
N ARG A 248 -2.61 0.70 -9.40
CA ARG A 248 -2.55 0.69 -10.86
C ARG A 248 -1.73 -0.49 -11.39
N LEU A 249 -0.58 -0.78 -10.79
CA LEU A 249 0.30 -1.89 -11.21
C LEU A 249 -0.31 -3.28 -11.00
N ALA A 250 -1.03 -3.48 -9.89
CA ALA A 250 -1.52 -4.79 -9.50
C ALA A 250 -2.71 -5.28 -10.33
N LYS A 251 -3.19 -4.48 -11.29
CA LYS A 251 -4.38 -4.79 -12.07
C LYS A 251 -4.09 -5.15 -13.52
N ILE A 252 -3.68 -6.40 -13.76
CA ILE A 252 -4.05 -7.13 -14.99
C ILE A 252 -4.19 -8.62 -14.63
N ARG A 253 -5.36 -9.23 -14.92
CA ARG A 253 -5.50 -10.47 -15.75
C ARG A 253 -6.90 -11.09 -15.65
N GLY A 254 -7.71 -10.78 -16.67
CA GLY A 254 -8.92 -11.50 -17.07
C GLY A 254 -9.11 -11.41 -18.59
N ALA A 255 -10.15 -12.04 -19.14
CA ALA A 255 -10.48 -11.91 -20.56
C ALA A 255 -10.95 -10.48 -20.93
N SER A 256 -11.60 -9.78 -19.99
CA SER A 256 -12.03 -8.38 -20.12
C SER A 256 -10.86 -7.41 -20.30
N GLY A 257 -9.84 -7.50 -19.45
CA GLY A 257 -8.65 -6.64 -19.55
C GLY A 257 -7.86 -6.81 -20.86
N ARG A 258 -7.89 -8.01 -21.47
CA ARG A 258 -7.30 -8.22 -22.81
C ARG A 258 -8.07 -7.46 -23.90
N ARG A 259 -9.40 -7.43 -23.79
CA ARG A 259 -10.27 -6.70 -24.72
C ARG A 259 -10.09 -5.20 -24.57
N PHE A 260 -10.16 -4.68 -23.34
CA PHE A 260 -9.88 -3.27 -23.04
C PHE A 260 -8.52 -2.83 -23.61
N SER A 261 -7.47 -3.60 -23.34
CA SER A 261 -6.12 -3.28 -23.83
C SER A 261 -6.04 -3.27 -25.36
N ALA A 262 -6.77 -4.15 -26.04
CA ALA A 262 -6.83 -4.15 -27.49
C ALA A 262 -7.61 -2.94 -28.04
N GLU A 263 -8.76 -2.61 -27.44
CA GLU A 263 -9.61 -1.49 -27.83
C GLU A 263 -8.90 -0.14 -27.65
N VAL A 264 -8.24 0.08 -26.50
CA VAL A 264 -7.46 1.30 -26.23
C VAL A 264 -6.30 1.42 -27.21
N ARG A 265 -5.49 0.37 -27.38
CA ARG A 265 -4.36 0.44 -28.34
C ARG A 265 -4.84 0.67 -29.77
N ALA A 266 -5.97 0.10 -30.17
CA ALA A 266 -6.57 0.34 -31.48
C ALA A 266 -7.03 1.80 -31.63
N ALA A 267 -7.72 2.35 -30.62
CA ALA A 267 -8.20 3.74 -30.62
C ALA A 267 -7.07 4.76 -30.76
N TYR A 268 -5.91 4.48 -30.14
CA TYR A 268 -4.70 5.30 -30.24
C TYR A 268 -3.79 4.90 -31.42
N ARG A 269 -4.25 4.02 -32.32
CA ARG A 269 -3.47 3.55 -33.48
C ARG A 269 -2.10 2.98 -33.12
N ASN A 270 -2.01 2.31 -31.98
CA ASN A 270 -0.77 1.77 -31.39
C ASN A 270 0.32 2.85 -31.19
N ARG A 271 -0.08 4.06 -30.82
CA ARG A 271 0.79 5.19 -30.57
C ARG A 271 0.80 5.55 -29.08
N CYS A 272 1.95 5.97 -28.56
CA CYS A 272 2.03 6.63 -27.26
C CYS A 272 1.36 8.01 -27.30
N ALA A 273 0.46 8.28 -26.37
CA ALA A 273 -0.23 9.56 -26.24
C ALA A 273 0.71 10.72 -25.84
N PHE A 274 1.87 10.44 -25.23
CA PHE A 274 2.76 11.50 -24.71
C PHE A 274 3.96 11.83 -25.59
N CYS A 275 4.50 10.86 -26.32
CA CYS A 275 5.66 11.10 -27.20
C CYS A 275 5.41 10.76 -28.67
N GLY A 276 4.20 10.29 -29.00
CA GLY A 276 3.85 9.93 -30.36
C GLY A 276 4.54 8.67 -30.89
N ALA A 277 5.32 7.95 -30.09
CA ALA A 277 6.03 6.76 -30.54
C ALA A 277 5.06 5.66 -31.04
N LEU A 278 5.32 5.15 -32.25
CA LEU A 278 4.53 4.09 -32.88
C LEU A 278 5.25 2.75 -32.71
N PHE A 279 5.05 2.10 -31.57
CA PHE A 279 5.69 0.83 -31.22
C PHE A 279 4.69 -0.34 -31.22
N GLY A 280 3.78 -0.41 -32.18
CA GLY A 280 2.87 -1.55 -32.35
C GLY A 280 2.46 -1.73 -33.81
N GLY A 281 1.66 -2.77 -34.08
CA GLY A 281 1.24 -3.11 -35.45
C GLY A 281 2.30 -3.86 -36.28
N ILE A 282 3.41 -4.28 -35.67
CA ILE A 282 4.44 -5.10 -36.33
C ILE A 282 4.05 -6.58 -36.22
N HIS A 283 3.88 -7.24 -37.36
CA HIS A 283 3.47 -8.65 -37.40
C HIS A 283 4.48 -9.55 -36.66
N GLY A 284 3.98 -10.38 -35.75
CA GLY A 284 4.79 -11.31 -34.95
C GLY A 284 5.59 -10.67 -33.81
N VAL A 285 5.53 -9.35 -33.64
CA VAL A 285 6.23 -8.63 -32.56
C VAL A 285 5.21 -8.07 -31.57
N ARG A 286 5.46 -8.31 -30.28
CA ARG A 286 4.61 -7.76 -29.22
C ARG A 286 4.64 -6.23 -29.26
N SER A 287 3.48 -5.60 -29.15
CA SER A 287 3.35 -4.15 -29.00
C SER A 287 4.19 -3.64 -27.82
N GLY A 288 5.05 -2.66 -28.09
CA GLY A 288 5.72 -1.81 -27.10
C GLY A 288 4.84 -0.71 -26.54
N ILE A 289 3.62 -0.54 -27.07
CA ILE A 289 2.55 0.28 -26.49
C ILE A 289 1.66 -0.57 -25.61
N ASP A 290 1.39 -0.07 -24.41
CA ASP A 290 0.45 -0.60 -23.44
C ASP A 290 -0.81 0.27 -23.36
N ALA A 291 -1.88 -0.27 -22.80
CA ALA A 291 -3.05 0.48 -22.38
C ALA A 291 -2.99 0.65 -20.86
N ALA A 292 -2.80 1.87 -20.39
CA ALA A 292 -2.86 2.21 -18.97
C ALA A 292 -4.29 2.64 -18.62
N HIS A 293 -4.80 2.20 -17.48
CA HIS A 293 -6.07 2.70 -16.95
C HIS A 293 -5.86 4.06 -16.28
N ILE A 294 -6.78 4.99 -16.49
CA ILE A 294 -6.80 6.28 -15.78
C ILE A 294 -7.31 6.05 -14.35
N LEU A 295 -8.52 5.51 -14.21
CA LEU A 295 -9.07 5.04 -12.94
C LEU A 295 -9.01 3.52 -12.88
N ALA A 296 -8.64 3.00 -11.72
CA ALA A 296 -8.44 1.58 -11.57
C ALA A 296 -9.78 0.82 -11.39
N TRP A 297 -9.92 -0.30 -12.12
CA TRP A 297 -11.18 -1.04 -12.29
C TRP A 297 -11.86 -1.67 -11.06
N SER A 298 -11.25 -1.72 -9.86
CA SER A 298 -11.80 -2.50 -8.72
C SER A 298 -12.98 -1.82 -8.04
N GLN A 299 -13.26 -0.56 -8.36
CA GLN A 299 -14.40 0.18 -7.83
C GLN A 299 -15.50 0.43 -8.87
N HIS A 300 -15.24 0.26 -10.17
CA HIS A 300 -16.15 0.77 -11.20
C HIS A 300 -16.39 -0.14 -12.42
N ASP A 301 -15.67 -1.26 -12.60
CA ASP A 301 -15.78 -2.14 -13.79
C ASP A 301 -15.69 -1.35 -15.14
N LEU A 302 -14.87 -0.29 -15.17
CA LEU A 302 -14.77 0.67 -16.27
C LEU A 302 -13.71 0.28 -17.32
N ASP A 303 -13.93 -0.86 -17.98
CA ASP A 303 -13.17 -1.27 -19.17
C ASP A 303 -13.70 -0.54 -20.43
N VAL A 304 -13.70 0.80 -20.39
CA VAL A 304 -14.13 1.68 -21.49
C VAL A 304 -12.96 2.52 -22.00
N VAL A 305 -12.89 2.78 -23.30
CA VAL A 305 -11.73 3.44 -23.92
C VAL A 305 -11.41 4.81 -23.31
N GLN A 306 -12.43 5.55 -22.83
CA GLN A 306 -12.24 6.85 -22.17
C GLN A 306 -11.48 6.78 -20.85
N ASN A 307 -11.46 5.60 -20.23
CA ASN A 307 -10.70 5.28 -19.04
C ASN A 307 -9.32 4.69 -19.37
N GLY A 308 -8.93 4.67 -20.65
CA GLY A 308 -7.66 4.13 -21.10
C GLY A 308 -6.80 5.19 -21.80
N ILE A 309 -5.50 5.08 -21.61
CA ILE A 309 -4.51 5.86 -22.34
C ILE A 309 -3.43 4.93 -22.90
N ALA A 310 -3.12 5.06 -24.19
CA ALA A 310 -2.08 4.24 -24.81
C ALA A 310 -0.70 4.87 -24.59
N LEU A 311 0.23 4.15 -23.96
CA LEU A 311 1.53 4.67 -23.57
C LEU A 311 2.65 3.70 -23.94
N CYS A 312 3.82 4.24 -24.33
CA CYS A 312 5.03 3.41 -24.43
C CYS A 312 5.50 3.01 -23.02
N LYS A 313 6.36 2.01 -22.92
CA LYS A 313 6.84 1.48 -21.61
C LYS A 313 7.37 2.55 -20.66
N LEU A 314 8.11 3.52 -21.17
CA LEU A 314 8.70 4.59 -20.37
C LEU A 314 7.62 5.55 -19.84
N HIS A 315 6.76 6.05 -20.73
CA HIS A 315 5.67 6.95 -20.35
C HIS A 315 4.60 6.27 -19.50
N HIS A 316 4.38 4.97 -19.72
CA HIS A 316 3.48 4.16 -18.90
C HIS A 316 4.00 4.07 -17.47
N TRP A 317 5.28 3.74 -17.29
CA TRP A 317 5.91 3.78 -15.97
C TRP A 317 5.80 5.16 -15.31
N ALA A 318 6.13 6.23 -16.04
CA ALA A 318 6.09 7.59 -15.49
C ALA A 318 4.67 8.04 -15.11
N PHE A 319 3.68 7.67 -15.92
CA PHE A 319 2.26 7.88 -15.62
C PHE A 319 1.83 7.11 -14.37
N ASP A 320 2.10 5.80 -14.33
CA ASP A 320 1.78 4.94 -13.19
C ASP A 320 2.47 5.41 -11.92
N ALA A 321 3.69 5.92 -12.01
CA ALA A 321 4.45 6.44 -10.87
C ALA A 321 4.00 7.84 -10.40
N GLY A 322 3.04 8.48 -11.10
CA GLY A 322 2.60 9.82 -10.73
C GLY A 322 3.53 10.94 -11.15
N ILE A 323 4.59 10.68 -11.91
CA ILE A 323 5.63 11.67 -12.27
C ILE A 323 5.10 12.68 -13.29
N LEU A 324 4.26 12.21 -14.20
CA LEU A 324 3.60 13.03 -15.21
C LEU A 324 2.16 12.57 -15.40
N MET A 325 1.28 13.50 -15.76
CA MET A 325 -0.13 13.26 -15.99
C MET A 325 -0.59 14.06 -17.21
N PRO A 326 -1.55 13.54 -18.00
CA PRO A 326 -2.25 14.38 -18.97
C PRO A 326 -3.17 15.33 -18.22
N THR A 327 -3.28 16.60 -18.60
CA THR A 327 -4.35 17.52 -18.20
C THR A 327 -5.21 17.88 -19.41
N LYS A 328 -6.47 18.27 -19.18
CA LYS A 328 -7.36 18.79 -20.22
C LYS A 328 -7.65 20.27 -19.96
N GLU A 329 -7.39 21.12 -20.94
CA GLU A 329 -7.75 22.54 -20.92
C GLU A 329 -8.58 22.84 -22.17
N GLY A 330 -9.86 23.16 -21.99
CA GLY A 330 -10.80 23.25 -23.11
C GLY A 330 -10.93 21.90 -23.83
N GLU A 331 -10.57 21.86 -25.11
CA GLU A 331 -10.55 20.62 -25.93
C GLU A 331 -9.15 20.04 -26.11
N ASP A 332 -8.13 20.73 -25.63
CA ASP A 332 -6.73 20.34 -25.76
C ASP A 332 -6.27 19.54 -24.54
N TYR A 333 -5.28 18.67 -24.76
CA TYR A 333 -4.62 17.92 -23.71
C TYR A 333 -3.15 18.32 -23.62
N TYR A 334 -2.61 18.31 -22.41
CA TYR A 334 -1.22 18.69 -22.13
C TYR A 334 -0.55 17.64 -21.27
N VAL A 335 0.74 17.41 -21.45
CA VAL A 335 1.55 16.63 -20.51
C VAL A 335 2.03 17.58 -19.42
N ARG A 336 1.68 17.26 -18.17
CA ARG A 336 2.08 18.05 -17.00
C ARG A 336 2.91 17.21 -16.04
N PHE A 337 3.99 17.78 -15.51
CA PHE A 337 4.82 17.14 -14.51
C PHE A 337 4.34 17.47 -13.10
N THR A 338 4.33 16.47 -12.23
CA THR A 338 3.96 16.63 -10.82
C THR A 338 5.19 16.98 -9.99
N SER A 339 4.99 17.33 -8.72
CA SER A 339 6.07 17.53 -7.75
C SER A 339 7.00 16.31 -7.62
N LEU A 340 6.55 15.10 -7.95
CA LEU A 340 7.40 13.90 -7.94
C LEU A 340 8.49 13.93 -9.02
N ALA A 341 8.31 14.70 -10.10
CA ALA A 341 9.33 14.85 -11.13
C ALA A 341 10.60 15.53 -10.61
N ASP A 342 10.52 16.31 -9.52
CA ASP A 342 11.70 16.91 -8.86
C ASP A 342 12.61 15.87 -8.18
N LEU A 343 12.09 14.66 -7.93
CA LEU A 343 12.84 13.56 -7.32
C LEU A 343 13.57 12.69 -8.35
N VAL A 344 13.28 12.88 -9.64
CA VAL A 344 13.88 12.13 -10.74
C VAL A 344 15.09 12.88 -11.26
N ASP A 345 16.15 12.17 -11.63
CA ASP A 345 17.35 12.83 -12.13
C ASP A 345 17.05 13.67 -13.39
N PRO A 346 17.63 14.89 -13.53
CA PRO A 346 17.31 15.78 -14.63
C PRO A 346 17.56 15.19 -16.03
N MET A 347 18.58 14.32 -16.18
CA MET A 347 18.90 13.70 -17.46
C MET A 347 17.79 12.71 -17.85
N SER A 348 17.27 11.93 -16.91
CA SER A 348 16.14 11.04 -17.15
C SER A 348 14.86 11.80 -17.47
N MET A 349 14.63 12.94 -16.82
CA MET A 349 13.46 13.79 -17.13
C MET A 349 13.41 14.26 -18.58
N THR A 350 14.57 14.52 -19.22
CA THR A 350 14.60 14.89 -20.65
C THR A 350 14.04 13.80 -21.58
N ARG A 351 14.02 12.53 -21.13
CA ARG A 351 13.46 11.41 -21.89
C ARG A 351 11.94 11.32 -21.78
N LEU A 352 11.34 11.99 -20.79
CA LEU A 352 9.90 11.99 -20.54
C LEU A 352 9.17 13.09 -21.32
N GLY A 353 9.87 14.13 -21.78
CA GLY A 353 9.30 15.24 -22.53
C GLY A 353 9.48 16.57 -21.80
N ALA A 354 8.60 17.53 -22.08
CA ALA A 354 8.56 18.82 -21.38
C ALA A 354 7.25 19.01 -20.60
N ASP A 355 7.31 19.72 -19.47
CA ASP A 355 6.12 20.14 -18.73
C ASP A 355 5.35 21.20 -19.52
N GLY A 356 4.03 21.05 -19.59
CA GLY A 356 3.14 21.95 -20.33
C GLY A 356 3.11 21.69 -21.84
N GLU A 357 3.71 20.60 -22.32
CA GLU A 357 3.71 20.28 -23.75
C GLU A 357 2.31 19.83 -24.19
N ARG A 358 1.75 20.50 -25.20
CA ARG A 358 0.45 20.12 -25.79
C ARG A 358 0.57 18.77 -26.48
N ILE A 359 -0.31 17.84 -26.12
CA ILE A 359 -0.47 16.56 -26.81
C ILE A 359 -1.12 16.82 -28.18
N PRO A 360 -0.46 16.49 -29.30
CA PRO A 360 -1.04 16.59 -30.63
C PRO A 360 -2.30 15.74 -30.78
N ASP A 361 -3.34 16.27 -31.43
CA ASP A 361 -4.59 15.55 -31.71
C ASP A 361 -4.38 14.24 -32.47
N GLU A 362 -3.36 14.19 -33.33
CA GLU A 362 -2.94 13.00 -34.07
C GLU A 362 -2.42 11.86 -33.17
N TRP A 363 -2.12 12.14 -31.91
CA TRP A 363 -1.71 11.13 -30.92
C TRP A 363 -2.87 10.66 -30.05
N LEU A 364 -4.02 11.33 -30.14
CA LEU A 364 -5.25 10.96 -29.45
C LEU A 364 -6.18 10.15 -30.38
N PRO A 365 -7.22 9.50 -29.81
CA PRO A 365 -8.27 8.89 -30.61
C PRO A 365 -8.98 9.91 -31.51
N ASP A 366 -9.28 9.46 -32.74
CA ASP A 366 -9.94 10.28 -33.76
C ASP A 366 -11.38 10.63 -33.37
N ASP A 367 -12.08 9.73 -32.66
CA ASP A 367 -13.37 10.03 -32.03
C ASP A 367 -13.14 10.72 -30.67
N PRO A 368 -13.57 11.99 -30.49
CA PRO A 368 -13.43 12.70 -29.23
C PRO A 368 -14.06 11.98 -28.04
N LYS A 369 -15.09 11.16 -28.29
CA LYS A 369 -15.73 10.36 -27.24
C LYS A 369 -14.82 9.28 -26.68
N HIS A 370 -13.75 8.89 -27.37
CA HIS A 370 -12.79 7.90 -26.91
C HIS A 370 -11.55 8.52 -26.28
N ARG A 371 -11.43 9.85 -26.25
CA ARG A 371 -10.33 10.55 -25.59
C ARG A 371 -10.42 10.41 -24.06
N PRO A 372 -9.31 10.62 -23.33
CA PRO A 372 -9.30 10.57 -21.87
C PRO A 372 -10.40 11.45 -21.26
N SER A 373 -11.30 10.85 -20.48
CA SER A 373 -12.40 11.61 -19.86
C SER A 373 -11.87 12.62 -18.85
N ALA A 374 -12.30 13.88 -18.96
CA ALA A 374 -11.96 14.91 -17.98
C ALA A 374 -12.42 14.54 -16.56
N ALA A 375 -13.58 13.88 -16.43
CA ALA A 375 -14.09 13.43 -15.14
C ALA A 375 -13.20 12.33 -14.53
N TYR A 376 -12.69 11.40 -15.34
CA TYR A 376 -11.79 10.35 -14.88
C TYR A 376 -10.43 10.91 -14.49
N LEU A 377 -9.93 11.87 -15.26
CA LEU A 377 -8.70 12.58 -14.94
C LEU A 377 -8.82 13.39 -13.64
N GLN A 378 -9.91 14.13 -13.45
CA GLN A 378 -10.16 14.87 -12.20
C GLN A 378 -10.25 13.93 -10.99
N ARG A 379 -10.96 12.80 -11.14
CA ARG A 379 -11.02 11.80 -10.08
C ARG A 379 -9.64 11.20 -9.79
N LEU A 380 -8.86 10.88 -10.82
CA LEU A 380 -7.48 10.39 -10.65
C LEU A 380 -6.63 11.40 -9.88
N TYR A 381 -6.71 12.70 -10.18
CA TYR A 381 -5.92 13.71 -9.48
C TYR A 381 -6.35 13.85 -8.02
N ALA A 382 -7.65 13.78 -7.75
CA ALA A 382 -8.19 13.81 -6.39
C ALA A 382 -7.73 12.58 -5.60
N ASP A 383 -7.84 11.38 -6.20
CA ASP A 383 -7.42 10.12 -5.58
C ASP A 383 -5.92 10.13 -5.26
N LEU A 384 -5.11 10.75 -6.11
CA LEU A 384 -3.64 10.83 -5.97
C LEU A 384 -3.14 12.03 -5.16
N GLY A 385 -3.99 12.99 -4.84
CA GLY A 385 -3.56 14.29 -4.29
C GLY A 385 -2.51 14.99 -5.16
N VAL A 386 -2.68 14.95 -6.49
CA VAL A 386 -1.67 15.47 -7.44
C VAL A 386 -1.43 16.95 -7.21
N THR A 387 -0.16 17.32 -7.04
CA THR A 387 0.32 18.70 -7.12
C THR A 387 1.21 18.84 -8.35
N PHE A 388 0.86 19.73 -9.28
CA PHE A 388 1.67 20.00 -10.46
C PHE A 388 2.82 20.96 -10.13
N ARG A 389 3.96 20.86 -10.82
CA ARG A 389 5.13 21.73 -10.58
C ARG A 389 4.83 23.23 -10.75
N SER A 390 3.83 23.59 -11.56
CA SER A 390 3.41 24.99 -11.75
C SER A 390 2.61 25.58 -10.59
N ASP A 391 2.09 24.72 -9.72
CA ASP A 391 1.14 25.10 -8.67
C ASP A 391 1.84 25.38 -7.34
N VAL A 392 3.18 25.25 -7.31
CA VAL A 392 4.08 25.40 -6.15
C VAL A 392 4.95 26.64 -6.30
#